data_AF-A0A1W9VIN2-F1
#
_entry.id   AF-A0A1W9VIN2-F1
#
_cell.length_a   1.000
_cell.length_b   1.000
_cell.length_c   1.000
_cell.angle_alpha   90.00
_cell.angle_beta   90.00
_cell.angle_gamma   90.00
#
_symmetry.space_group_name_H-M   'P 1'
#
loop_
_entity.id
_entity.type
_entity.pdbx_description
1 polymer ?
#
loop_
_entity_poly.entity_id
_entity_poly.type
_entity_poly.pdbx_seq_one_letter_code
_entity_poly.pdbx_strand_id
1 'polypeptide(L)'
;MNRAIRWIQRFENYKKALMNLTEAAELQAERALSKLEEQGLIKAFELVHELSWLTIKEYYENQGEVSIQGSRDAFRLAFKRGLILNGDVFMKSIKSRQLRV
;
A
#
# COMPACT_ATOMS: atom_id res chain seq x y z
N MET A 1 7.32 -22.83 -13.10
CA MET A 1 6.79 -21.85 -12.12
C MET A 1 5.29 -22.05 -11.99
N ASN A 2 4.83 -22.52 -10.83
CA ASN A 2 3.42 -22.78 -10.57
C ASN A 2 2.68 -21.42 -10.48
N ARG A 3 1.60 -21.22 -11.24
CA ARG A 3 0.74 -20.01 -11.19
C ARG A 3 -0.10 -20.00 -9.91
N ALA A 4 0.50 -20.34 -8.77
CA ALA A 4 -0.08 -20.13 -7.46
C ALA A 4 -0.24 -18.60 -7.30
N ILE A 5 -1.42 -18.15 -7.70
CA ILE A 5 -2.05 -16.83 -7.64
C ILE A 5 -1.09 -15.69 -7.23
N ARG A 6 -0.49 -15.02 -8.23
CA ARG A 6 0.51 -13.94 -8.07
C ARG A 6 0.10 -12.86 -7.05
N TRP A 7 -1.19 -12.49 -7.02
CA TRP A 7 -1.69 -11.50 -6.09
C TRP A 7 -1.62 -11.95 -4.62
N ILE A 8 -1.67 -13.26 -4.34
CA ILE A 8 -1.49 -13.80 -2.97
C ILE A 8 -0.05 -13.57 -2.52
N GLN A 9 0.93 -13.90 -3.36
CA GLN A 9 2.34 -13.67 -3.03
C GLN A 9 2.62 -12.17 -2.81
N ARG A 10 1.99 -11.31 -3.61
CA ARG A 10 2.09 -9.86 -3.44
C ARG A 10 1.41 -9.39 -2.15
N PHE A 11 0.26 -9.97 -1.80
CA PHE A 11 -0.43 -9.68 -0.54
C PHE A 11 0.42 -10.08 0.67
N GLU A 12 1.14 -11.20 0.62
CA GLU A 12 2.12 -11.56 1.66
C GLU A 12 3.24 -10.52 1.78
N ASN A 13 3.75 -10.01 0.66
CA ASN A 13 4.77 -8.96 0.67
C ASN A 13 4.21 -7.64 1.21
N TYR A 14 2.96 -7.29 0.87
CA TYR A 14 2.26 -6.13 1.41
C TYR A 14 2.13 -6.21 2.93
N LYS A 15 1.70 -7.36 3.47
CA LYS A 15 1.60 -7.57 4.93
C LYS A 15 2.93 -7.38 5.64
N LYS A 16 4.02 -7.92 5.10
CA LYS A 16 5.37 -7.73 5.66
C LYS A 16 5.81 -6.26 5.64
N ALA A 17 5.61 -5.56 4.52
CA ALA A 17 5.94 -4.15 4.44
C ALA A 17 5.11 -3.29 5.41
N LEU A 18 3.82 -3.63 5.58
CA LEU A 18 2.92 -2.95 6.51
C LEU A 18 3.35 -3.15 7.96
N MET A 19 3.79 -4.35 8.32
CA MET A 19 4.35 -4.64 9.64
C MET A 19 5.56 -3.76 9.92
N ASN A 20 6.53 -3.69 9.00
CA ASN A 20 7.73 -2.84 9.14
C ASN A 20 7.37 -1.34 9.26
N LEU A 21 6.39 -0.86 8.51
CA LEU A 21 5.90 0.52 8.62
C LEU A 21 5.26 0.78 10.00
N THR A 22 4.53 -0.21 10.52
CA THR A 22 3.87 -0.13 11.83
C THR A 22 4.92 -0.04 12.94
N GLU A 23 5.91 -0.92 12.93
CA GLU A 23 7.03 -0.90 13.88
C GLU A 23 7.79 0.44 13.84
N ALA A 24 8.06 0.98 12.64
CA ALA A 24 8.73 2.27 12.49
C ALA A 24 7.87 3.44 13.01
N ALA A 25 6.55 3.38 12.85
CA ALA A 25 5.63 4.39 13.37
C ALA A 25 5.47 4.31 14.89
N GLU A 26 5.46 3.11 15.46
CA GLU A 26 5.48 2.88 16.91
C GLU A 26 6.77 3.43 17.52
N LEU A 27 7.93 3.15 16.91
CA LEU A 27 9.21 3.70 17.36
C LEU A 27 9.23 5.24 17.35
N GLN A 28 8.63 5.87 16.33
CA GLN A 28 8.49 7.33 16.26
C GLN A 28 7.60 7.88 17.38
N ALA A 29 6.58 7.14 17.80
CA ALA A 29 5.70 7.55 18.89
C ALA A 29 6.38 7.46 20.26
N GLU A 30 7.33 6.52 20.42
CA GLU A 30 8.10 6.34 21.66
C GLU A 30 9.24 7.35 21.82
N ARG A 31 9.90 7.73 20.72
CA ARG A 31 11.01 8.69 20.74
C ARG A 31 11.19 9.42 19.41
N ALA A 32 11.94 10.53 19.48
CA ALA A 32 12.45 11.16 18.28
C ALA A 32 13.29 10.17 17.46
N LEU A 33 13.04 10.14 16.15
CA LEU A 33 13.81 9.37 15.19
C LEU A 33 15.09 10.11 14.82
N SER A 34 16.16 9.35 14.57
CA SER A 34 17.31 9.88 13.86
C SER A 34 16.97 10.16 12.39
N LYS A 35 17.77 10.99 11.72
CA LYS A 35 17.56 11.31 10.29
C LYS A 35 17.48 10.05 9.40
N LEU A 36 18.26 9.02 9.72
CA LEU A 36 18.25 7.75 8.97
C LEU A 36 16.95 6.98 9.21
N GLU A 37 16.45 6.95 10.44
CA GLU A 37 15.19 6.31 10.79
C GLU A 37 13.99 7.04 10.17
N GLU A 38 14.00 8.38 10.13
CA GLU A 38 12.99 9.16 9.42
C GLU A 38 12.97 8.82 7.92
N GLN A 39 14.13 8.74 7.28
CA GLN A 39 14.23 8.30 5.89
C GLN A 39 13.72 6.87 5.70
N GLY A 40 14.04 5.96 6.63
CA GLY A 40 13.53 4.59 6.65
C GLY A 40 12.01 4.54 6.74
N LEU A 41 11.40 5.33 7.63
CA LEU A 41 9.95 5.45 7.78
C LEU A 41 9.29 5.97 6.50
N ILE A 42 9.89 6.98 5.85
CA ILE A 42 9.41 7.50 4.56
C ILE A 42 9.42 6.41 3.49
N LYS A 43 10.51 5.66 3.37
CA LYS A 43 10.66 4.58 2.38
C LYS A 43 9.71 3.41 2.66
N ALA A 44 9.52 3.05 3.93
CA ALA A 44 8.56 2.05 4.35
C ALA A 44 7.12 2.45 3.93
N PHE A 45 6.74 3.71 4.14
CA PHE A 45 5.45 4.23 3.71
C PHE A 45 5.27 4.16 2.19
N GLU A 46 6.27 4.56 1.42
CA GLU A 46 6.24 4.50 -0.05
C GLU A 46 6.04 3.08 -0.56
N LEU A 47 6.76 2.12 0.03
CA LEU A 47 6.67 0.70 -0.30
C LEU A 47 5.30 0.11 0.03
N VAL A 48 4.76 0.39 1.22
CA VAL A 48 3.42 -0.06 1.63
C VAL A 48 2.36 0.48 0.69
N HIS A 49 2.43 1.77 0.36
CA HIS A 49 1.49 2.36 -0.60
C HIS A 49 1.59 1.64 -1.95
N GLU A 50 2.80 1.44 -2.48
CA GLU A 50 3.02 0.79 -3.77
C GLU A 50 2.45 -0.63 -3.81
N LEU A 51 2.79 -1.44 -2.81
CA LEU A 51 2.32 -2.81 -2.71
C LEU A 51 0.80 -2.88 -2.51
N SER A 52 0.20 -1.93 -1.79
CA SER A 52 -1.25 -1.93 -1.55
C SER A 52 -2.05 -1.81 -2.85
N TRP A 53 -1.73 -0.85 -3.72
CA TRP A 53 -2.51 -0.65 -4.94
C TRP A 53 -2.20 -1.69 -6.00
N LEU A 54 -0.96 -2.19 -6.06
CA LEU A 54 -0.60 -3.31 -6.94
C LEU A 54 -1.30 -4.61 -6.53
N THR A 55 -1.45 -4.86 -5.21
CA THR A 55 -2.19 -6.03 -4.72
C THR A 55 -3.66 -5.95 -5.11
N ILE A 56 -4.28 -4.79 -4.93
CA ILE A 56 -5.68 -4.55 -5.34
C ILE A 56 -5.83 -4.71 -6.85
N LYS A 57 -4.90 -4.14 -7.63
CA LYS A 57 -4.89 -4.27 -9.09
C LYS A 57 -4.86 -5.74 -9.51
N GLU A 58 -3.86 -6.50 -9.06
CA GLU A 58 -3.72 -7.90 -9.46
C GLU A 58 -4.87 -8.78 -8.95
N TYR A 59 -5.43 -8.47 -7.77
CA TYR A 59 -6.62 -9.14 -7.25
C TYR A 59 -7.83 -8.97 -8.19
N TYR A 60 -8.07 -7.74 -8.66
CA TYR A 60 -9.19 -7.47 -9.58
C TYR A 60 -8.90 -7.89 -11.02
N GLU A 61 -7.65 -7.82 -11.50
CA GLU A 61 -7.25 -8.39 -12.79
C GLU A 61 -7.51 -9.90 -12.84
N ASN A 62 -7.26 -10.60 -11.73
CA ASN A 62 -7.60 -12.01 -11.59
C ASN A 62 -9.12 -12.28 -11.60
N GLN A 63 -9.96 -11.26 -11.43
CA GLN A 63 -11.41 -11.31 -11.55
C GLN A 63 -11.94 -10.74 -12.88
N GLY A 64 -11.05 -10.40 -13.81
CA GLY A 64 -11.40 -9.88 -15.14
C GLY A 64 -11.47 -8.35 -15.26
N GLU A 65 -11.10 -7.60 -14.22
CA GLU A 65 -11.02 -6.14 -14.31
C GLU A 65 -9.74 -5.70 -15.01
N VAL A 66 -9.85 -4.91 -16.08
CA VAL A 66 -8.69 -4.47 -16.88
C VAL A 66 -8.52 -2.95 -16.91
N SER A 67 -9.38 -2.20 -16.23
CA SER A 67 -9.40 -0.74 -16.29
C SER A 67 -8.47 -0.01 -15.30
N ILE A 68 -7.78 -0.74 -14.42
CA ILE A 68 -6.96 -0.15 -13.34
C ILE A 68 -5.60 0.31 -13.88
N GLN A 69 -5.44 1.63 -14.06
CA GLN A 69 -4.20 2.23 -14.57
C GLN A 69 -3.26 2.71 -13.45
N GLY A 70 -3.79 3.01 -12.26
CA GLY A 70 -2.97 3.40 -11.12
C GLY A 70 -3.67 3.32 -9.77
N SER A 71 -3.00 3.83 -8.73
CA SER A 71 -3.46 3.72 -7.34
C SER A 71 -4.82 4.36 -7.08
N ARG A 72 -5.11 5.48 -7.75
CA ARG A 72 -6.42 6.14 -7.69
C ARG A 72 -7.55 5.23 -8.16
N ASP A 73 -7.36 4.55 -9.30
CA ASP A 73 -8.37 3.65 -9.86
C ASP A 73 -8.56 2.43 -8.97
N ALA A 74 -7.44 1.85 -8.51
CA ALA A 74 -7.41 0.69 -7.63
C ALA A 74 -8.19 0.97 -6.33
N PHE A 75 -7.87 2.06 -5.62
CA PHE A 75 -8.52 2.38 -4.35
C PHE A 75 -9.98 2.78 -4.53
N ARG A 76 -10.32 3.54 -5.59
CA ARG A 76 -11.72 3.90 -5.86
C ARG A 76 -12.57 2.67 -6.14
N LEU A 77 -12.05 1.73 -6.96
CA LEU A 77 -12.76 0.49 -7.25
C LEU A 77 -12.90 -0.39 -6.01
N ALA A 78 -11.81 -0.55 -5.25
CA ALA A 78 -11.81 -1.33 -4.01
C ALA A 78 -12.83 -0.80 -3.00
N PHE A 79 -12.91 0.53 -2.85
CA PHE A 79 -13.89 1.17 -1.98
C PHE A 79 -15.32 0.94 -2.50
N LYS A 80 -15.56 1.20 -3.80
CA LYS A 80 -16.88 1.01 -4.43
C LYS A 80 -17.41 -0.43 -4.28
N ARG A 81 -16.51 -1.43 -4.31
CA ARG A 81 -16.86 -2.85 -4.18
C ARG A 81 -16.77 -3.38 -2.75
N GLY A 82 -16.52 -2.52 -1.75
CA GLY A 82 -16.48 -2.91 -0.33
C GLY A 82 -15.25 -3.73 0.08
N LEU A 83 -14.23 -3.84 -0.76
CA LEU A 83 -12.96 -4.51 -0.41
C LEU A 83 -12.18 -3.72 0.65
N ILE A 84 -12.29 -2.39 0.61
CA ILE A 84 -11.79 -1.50 1.66
C ILE A 84 -12.92 -0.61 2.16
N LEU A 85 -12.94 -0.34 3.46
CA LEU A 85 -14.01 0.42 4.11
C LEU A 85 -13.74 1.93 4.15
N ASN A 86 -12.46 2.34 4.18
CA ASN A 86 -12.05 3.72 4.39
C ASN A 86 -11.34 4.29 3.14
N GLY A 87 -12.06 4.42 2.03
CA GLY A 87 -11.51 4.92 0.77
C GLY A 87 -10.77 6.26 0.90
N ASP A 88 -11.26 7.15 1.76
CA ASP A 88 -10.66 8.48 1.98
C ASP A 88 -9.24 8.42 2.54
N VAL A 89 -8.94 7.44 3.40
CA VAL A 89 -7.58 7.26 3.97
C VAL A 89 -6.61 6.89 2.85
N PHE A 90 -7.01 5.96 1.98
CA PHE A 90 -6.22 5.56 0.83
C PHE A 90 -6.06 6.71 -0.16
N MET A 91 -7.10 7.48 -0.42
CA MET A 91 -7.03 8.65 -1.28
C MET A 91 -6.13 9.76 -0.71
N LYS A 92 -6.12 9.98 0.60
CA LYS A 92 -5.17 10.89 1.27
C LYS A 92 -3.73 10.41 1.11
N SER A 93 -3.49 9.10 1.20
CA SER A 93 -2.14 8.54 1.03
C SER A 93 -1.52 8.84 -0.34
N ILE A 94 -2.33 8.97 -1.40
CA ILE A 94 -1.87 9.38 -2.74
C ILE A 94 -1.30 10.80 -2.68
N LYS A 95 -2.01 11.72 -2.01
CA LYS A 95 -1.57 13.12 -1.86
C LYS A 95 -0.30 13.20 -1.02
N SER A 96 -0.20 12.42 0.06
CA SER A 96 1.01 12.38 0.90
C SER A 96 2.27 11.92 0.14
N ARG A 97 2.15 11.06 -0.88
CA ARG A 97 3.28 10.73 -1.77
C ARG A 97 3.67 11.89 -2.69
N GLN A 98 2.70 12.66 -3.19
CA GLN A 98 2.96 13.79 -4.09
C GLN A 98 3.68 14.97 -3.40
N LEU A 99 3.53 15.10 -2.08
CA LEU A 99 4.16 16.16 -1.28
C LEU A 99 5.62 15.89 -0.89
N ARG A 100 6.16 14.71 -1.23
CA ARG A 100 7.55 14.30 -0.92
C ARG A 100 8.47 14.28 -2.14
N VAL A 101 8.06 14.93 -3.23
CA VAL A 101 8.87 15.16 -4.45
C VAL A 101 9.42 16.58 -4.42
#